data_AF-A0A2N7GGL6-F1
#
_entry.id   AF-A0A2N7GGL6-F1
#
_cell.length_a   1.000
_cell.length_b   1.000
_cell.length_c   1.000
_cell.angle_alpha   90.00
_cell.angle_beta   90.00
_cell.angle_gamma   90.00
#
_symmetry.space_group_name_H-M   'P 1'
#
loop_
_entity.id
_entity.type
_entity.pdbx_description
1 polymer ?
#
loop_
_entity_poly.entity_id
_entity_poly.type
_entity_poly.pdbx_seq_one_letter_code
_entity_poly.pdbx_strand_id
1 'polypeptide(L)'
;MTTLNIKTINKTLEGSKAIQLHKSSFEYYLANTPKDDPLYDELQQLIKLSSQCENVEFSVGSEDALIINQFNALSDQLSNKLSGIVMASA
;
A
#
# COMPACT_ATOMS: atom_id res chain seq x y z
N MET A 1 -21.95 -9.97 -8.45
CA MET A 1 -20.79 -9.22 -7.94
C MET A 1 -20.26 -9.97 -6.73
N THR A 2 -19.00 -10.40 -6.77
CA THR A 2 -18.37 -11.07 -5.62
C THR A 2 -17.89 -9.99 -4.66
N THR A 3 -18.52 -9.87 -3.50
CA THR A 3 -18.07 -8.94 -2.46
C THR A 3 -16.72 -9.41 -1.93
N LEU A 4 -15.65 -8.69 -2.24
CA LEU A 4 -14.32 -8.96 -1.68
C LEU A 4 -14.36 -8.61 -0.18
N ASN A 5 -13.86 -9.50 0.68
CA ASN A 5 -13.79 -9.18 2.12
C ASN A 5 -12.70 -8.11 2.37
N ILE A 6 -12.83 -7.38 3.48
CA ILE A 6 -11.93 -6.28 3.87
C ILE A 6 -10.46 -6.72 3.93
N LYS A 7 -10.17 -7.95 4.38
CA LYS A 7 -8.80 -8.48 4.44
C LYS A 7 -8.21 -8.66 3.04
N THR A 8 -9.01 -9.11 2.07
CA THR A 8 -8.61 -9.22 0.67
C THR A 8 -8.39 -7.83 0.07
N ILE A 9 -9.27 -6.87 0.37
CA ILE A 9 -9.12 -5.47 -0.07
C ILE A 9 -7.83 -4.86 0.47
N ASN A 10 -7.55 -5.00 1.77
CA ASN A 10 -6.32 -4.52 2.41
C ASN A 10 -5.06 -5.16 1.80
N LYS A 11 -5.07 -6.48 1.61
CA LYS A 11 -3.93 -7.18 1.00
C LYS A 11 -3.71 -6.77 -0.47
N THR A 12 -4.79 -6.56 -1.22
CA THR A 12 -4.74 -6.03 -2.59
C THR A 12 -4.21 -4.59 -2.61
N LEU A 13 -4.58 -3.76 -1.63
CA LEU A 13 -4.07 -2.40 -1.44
C LEU A 13 -2.57 -2.37 -1.14
N GLU A 14 -2.13 -3.18 -0.18
CA GLU A 14 -0.72 -3.31 0.17
C GLU A 14 0.11 -3.77 -1.03
N GLY A 15 -0.40 -4.75 -1.78
CA GLY A 15 0.21 -5.22 -3.03
C GLY A 15 0.30 -4.13 -4.10
N SER A 16 -0.78 -3.36 -4.31
CA SER A 16 -0.80 -2.27 -5.29
C SER A 16 0.22 -1.17 -4.95
N LYS A 17 0.33 -0.80 -3.66
CA LYS A 17 1.32 0.18 -3.19
C LYS A 17 2.75 -0.32 -3.37
N ALA A 18 3.01 -1.59 -3.05
CA ALA A 18 4.33 -2.19 -3.26
C ALA A 18 4.72 -2.21 -4.75
N ILE A 19 3.77 -2.57 -5.63
CA ILE A 19 3.97 -2.56 -7.09
C ILE A 19 4.31 -1.14 -7.59
N GLN A 20 3.60 -0.11 -7.12
CA GLN A 20 3.90 1.28 -7.45
C GLN A 20 5.28 1.71 -6.97
N LEU A 21 5.70 1.32 -5.76
CA LEU A 21 7.03 1.63 -5.21
C LEU A 21 8.16 1.08 -6.09
N HIS A 22 7.97 -0.11 -6.67
CA HIS A 22 9.00 -0.78 -7.47
C HIS A 22 8.98 -0.42 -8.96
N LYS A 23 7.91 0.23 -9.47
CA LYS A 23 7.75 0.58 -10.90
C LYS A 23 8.96 1.31 -11.46
N SER A 24 9.43 2.36 -10.78
CA SER A 24 10.58 3.16 -11.22
C SER A 24 11.88 2.36 -11.28
N SER A 25 12.03 1.37 -10.39
CA SER A 25 13.19 0.47 -10.41
C SER A 25 13.13 -0.46 -11.63
N PHE A 26 11.96 -1.02 -11.96
CA PHE A 26 11.81 -1.84 -13.16
C PHE A 26 12.05 -1.05 -14.44
N GLU A 27 11.56 0.18 -14.53
CA GLU A 27 11.82 1.09 -15.66
C GLU A 27 13.31 1.39 -15.80
N TYR A 28 14.00 1.66 -14.69
CA TYR A 28 15.44 1.84 -14.68
C TYR A 28 16.18 0.59 -15.16
N TYR A 29 15.81 -0.60 -14.67
CA TYR A 29 16.44 -1.84 -15.13
C TYR A 29 16.21 -2.07 -16.63
N LEU A 30 14.96 -1.95 -17.11
CA LEU A 30 14.63 -2.12 -18.53
C LEU A 30 15.42 -1.15 -19.43
N ALA A 31 15.61 0.10 -19.01
CA ALA A 31 16.39 1.08 -19.77
C ALA A 31 17.87 0.69 -19.94
N ASN A 32 18.39 -0.16 -19.05
CA ASN A 32 19.77 -0.65 -19.05
C ASN A 32 19.90 -2.12 -19.50
N THR A 33 18.79 -2.79 -19.83
CA THR A 33 18.78 -4.18 -20.30
C THR A 33 18.79 -4.21 -21.83
N PRO A 34 19.72 -4.93 -22.48
CA PRO A 34 19.70 -5.16 -23.92
C PRO A 34 18.41 -5.85 -24.38
N LYS A 35 17.96 -5.57 -25.61
CA LYS A 35 16.68 -6.12 -26.13
C LYS A 35 16.72 -7.63 -26.37
N ASP A 36 17.91 -8.18 -26.57
CA ASP A 36 18.19 -9.60 -26.74
C ASP A 36 18.39 -10.34 -25.41
N ASP A 37 18.36 -9.61 -24.28
CA ASP A 37 18.43 -10.21 -22.96
C ASP A 37 17.17 -11.04 -22.68
N PRO A 38 17.30 -12.28 -22.19
CA PRO A 38 16.17 -13.16 -21.88
C PRO A 38 15.17 -12.63 -20.86
N LEU A 39 15.48 -11.53 -20.13
CA LEU A 39 14.60 -10.92 -19.14
C LEU A 39 13.91 -9.64 -19.64
N TYR A 40 14.22 -9.21 -20.86
CA TYR A 40 13.73 -7.95 -21.42
C TYR A 40 12.19 -7.95 -21.54
N ASP A 41 11.63 -9.03 -22.07
CA ASP A 41 10.18 -9.19 -22.26
C ASP A 41 9.44 -9.30 -20.92
N GLU A 42 10.02 -9.99 -19.93
CA GLU A 42 9.49 -10.11 -18.58
C GLU A 42 9.47 -8.76 -17.86
N LEU A 43 10.54 -7.96 -17.99
CA LEU A 43 10.60 -6.60 -17.43
C LEU A 43 9.55 -5.68 -18.07
N GLN A 44 9.36 -5.75 -19.39
CA GLN A 44 8.29 -5.01 -20.06
C GLN A 44 6.90 -5.41 -19.55
N GLN A 45 6.65 -6.71 -19.36
CA GLN A 45 5.38 -7.20 -18.83
C GLN A 45 5.14 -6.72 -17.40
N LEU A 46 6.17 -6.73 -16.54
CA LEU A 46 6.07 -6.22 -15.18
C LEU A 46 5.75 -4.73 -15.14
N ILE A 47 6.41 -3.90 -15.95
CA ILE A 47 6.13 -2.45 -16.02
C ILE A 47 4.70 -2.19 -16.52
N LYS A 48 4.24 -2.97 -17.50
CA LYS A 48 2.86 -2.88 -18.01
C LYS A 48 1.84 -3.21 -16.92
N LEU A 49 2.05 -4.29 -16.16
CA LEU A 49 1.18 -4.66 -15.03
C LEU A 49 1.21 -3.59 -13.94
N SER A 50 2.39 -3.05 -13.62
CA SER A 50 2.53 -1.96 -12.64
C SER A 50 1.76 -0.70 -13.05
N SER A 51 1.78 -0.35 -14.34
CA SER A 51 1.04 0.81 -14.87
C SER A 51 -0.48 0.59 -14.83
N GLN A 52 -0.95 -0.66 -14.92
CA GLN A 52 -2.37 -0.99 -14.75
C GLN A 52 -2.82 -0.83 -13.29
N CYS A 53 -1.91 -0.93 -12.32
CA CYS A 53 -2.16 -0.66 -10.91
C CYS A 53 -2.15 0.84 -10.55
N GLU A 54 -1.81 1.73 -11.48
CA GLU A 54 -1.71 3.19 -11.26
C GLU A 54 -3.09 3.85 -11.11
N ASN A 55 -4.11 3.27 -11.74
CA ASN A 55 -5.49 3.76 -11.73
C ASN A 55 -6.39 3.06 -10.70
N VAL A 56 -5.81 2.32 -9.75
CA VAL A 56 -6.61 1.73 -8.66
C VAL A 56 -6.93 2.83 -7.65
N GLU A 57 -7.92 3.63 -8.00
CA GLU A 57 -8.49 4.68 -7.15
C GLU A 57 -9.43 4.04 -6.13
N PHE A 58 -9.21 4.29 -4.85
CA PHE A 58 -10.05 3.77 -3.78
C PHE A 58 -10.87 4.90 -3.17
N SER A 59 -12.18 4.83 -3.35
CA SER A 59 -13.11 5.65 -2.59
C SER A 59 -13.21 5.09 -1.17
N VAL A 60 -12.61 5.78 -0.21
CA VAL A 60 -12.86 5.52 1.22
C VAL A 60 -14.25 6.07 1.52
N GLY A 61 -15.20 5.18 1.84
CA GLY A 61 -16.55 5.59 2.21
C GLY A 61 -16.52 6.44 3.48
N SER A 62 -17.51 7.31 3.65
CA SER A 62 -17.60 8.19 4.82
C SER A 62 -17.61 7.42 6.15
N GLU A 63 -18.14 6.20 6.14
CA GLU A 63 -18.19 5.32 7.31
C GLU A 63 -16.80 4.73 7.65
N ASP A 64 -16.01 4.36 6.64
CA ASP A 64 -14.65 3.85 6.80
C ASP A 64 -13.71 4.93 7.36
N ALA A 65 -13.83 6.16 6.87
CA ALA A 65 -13.09 7.32 7.39
C ALA A 65 -13.44 7.60 8.86
N LEU A 66 -14.71 7.40 9.23
CA LEU A 66 -15.20 7.64 10.58
C LEU A 66 -14.64 6.60 11.56
N ILE A 67 -14.57 5.34 11.15
CA ILE A 67 -13.97 4.25 11.93
C ILE A 67 -12.46 4.45 12.10
N ILE A 68 -11.74 4.85 11.05
CA ILE A 68 -10.29 5.15 11.13
C ILE A 68 -10.02 6.30 12.10
N ASN A 69 -10.84 7.35 12.06
CA ASN A 69 -10.72 8.48 12.98
C ASN A 69 -10.99 8.07 14.44
N GLN A 70 -11.99 7.22 14.68
CA GLN A 70 -12.26 6.68 16.02
C GLN A 70 -11.11 5.82 16.54
N PHE A 71 -10.54 4.98 15.69
CA PHE A 71 -9.39 4.14 16.04
C PHE A 71 -8.17 4.99 16.42
N ASN A 72 -7.85 6.02 15.62
CA ASN A 72 -6.71 6.91 15.90
C ASN A 72 -6.91 7.70 17.21
N ALA A 73 -8.11 8.24 17.42
CA ALA A 73 -8.43 8.98 18.64
C ALA A 73 -8.27 8.11 19.91
N LEU A 74 -8.74 6.86 19.86
CA LEU A 74 -8.58 5.92 20.98
C LEU A 74 -7.11 5.53 21.18
N SER A 75 -6.36 5.33 20.09
CA SER A 75 -4.92 5.03 20.14
C SER A 75 -4.13 6.15 20.83
N ASP A 76 -4.39 7.41 20.47
CA ASP A 76 -3.71 8.57 21.06
C ASP A 76 -4.08 8.75 22.54
N GLN A 77 -5.35 8.56 22.89
CA GLN A 77 -5.78 8.59 24.29
C GLN A 77 -5.08 7.52 25.13
N LEU A 78 -4.93 6.30 24.58
CA LEU A 78 -4.26 5.22 25.28
C LEU A 78 -2.76 5.49 25.42
N SER A 79 -2.12 5.98 24.35
CA SER A 79 -0.70 6.36 24.34
C SER A 79 -0.38 7.43 25.40
N ASN A 80 -1.22 8.46 25.51
CA ASN A 80 -1.08 9.52 26.51
C ASN A 80 -1.27 9.00 27.94
N LYS A 81 -2.24 8.10 28.17
CA LYS A 81 -2.43 7.47 29.48
C LYS A 81 -1.24 6.60 29.87
N LEU A 82 -0.72 5.80 28.94
CA LEU A 82 0.46 4.98 29.17
C LEU A 82 1.69 5.84 29.46
N SER A 83 1.89 6.92 28.71
CA SER A 83 2.99 7.86 28.95
C SER A 83 2.88 8.57 30.31
N GLY A 84 1.65 8.91 30.73
CA GLY A 84 1.39 9.46 32.07
C GLY A 84 1.65 8.47 33.20
N ILE A 85 1.36 7.18 32.99
CA ILE A 85 1.69 6.11 33.96
C ILE A 85 3.20 5.96 34.06
N VAL A 86 3.92 5.92 32.94
CA VAL A 86 5.39 5.81 32.90
C VAL A 86 6.05 6.98 33.63
N MET A 87 5.50 8.20 33.53
CA MET A 87 6.02 9.38 34.25
C MET A 87 5.64 9.45 35.73
N ALA A 88 4.57 8.78 36.16
CA ALA A 88 4.17 8.73 37.58
C ALA A 88 4.89 7.62 38.38
N SER A 89 5.53 6.69 37.67
CA SER A 89 6.34 5.59 38.25
C SER A 89 7.86 5.82 38.17
N ALA A 90 8.29 7.01 37.73
CA ALA A 90 9.69 7.46 37.69
C ALA A 90 9.95 8.46 38.82
#